data_AF-A0A960W3G5-F1
#
_entry.id   AF-A0A960W3G5-F1
#
_cell.length_a   1.000
_cell.length_b   1.000
_cell.length_c   1.000
_cell.angle_alpha   90.00
_cell.angle_beta   90.00
_cell.angle_gamma   90.00
#
_symmetry.space_group_name_H-M   'P 1'
#
loop_
_entity.id
_entity.type
_entity.pdbx_description
1 polymer ?
#
loop_
_entity_poly.entity_id
_entity_poly.type
_entity_poly.pdbx_seq_one_letter_code
_entity_poly.pdbx_strand_id
1 'polypeptide(L)'
;MELEKIVKDVDELIKKARYFEAQNKAFHALEDIDKSEKDEIKQKKETPEFLRLKQLHASSLTKIGVTDKALKILKPLYNSGNKDIETSGLLGRVYKDLWKNTGNLEYLRSSIDTYLTQ
;
A
#
# COMPACT_ATOMS: atom_id res chain seq x y z
N MET A 1 6.13 -13.25 -14.19
CA MET A 1 7.49 -13.64 -13.74
C MET A 1 8.27 -12.47 -13.15
N GLU A 2 8.36 -11.32 -13.82
CA GLU A 2 9.13 -10.17 -13.31
C GLU A 2 8.50 -9.50 -12.07
N LEU A 3 7.19 -9.26 -12.07
CA LEU A 3 6.51 -8.58 -10.96
C LEU A 3 6.49 -9.41 -9.67
N GLU A 4 6.30 -10.72 -9.79
CA GLU A 4 6.35 -11.66 -8.66
C GLU A 4 7.71 -11.64 -7.96
N LYS A 5 8.80 -11.58 -8.74
CA LYS A 5 10.15 -11.44 -8.19
C LYS A 5 10.31 -10.12 -7.43
N ILE A 6 9.83 -9.01 -8.01
CA ILE A 6 9.87 -7.70 -7.35
C ILE A 6 9.09 -7.73 -6.02
N VAL A 7 7.90 -8.32 -6.00
CA VAL A 7 7.09 -8.46 -4.78
C VAL A 7 7.85 -9.23 -3.70
N LYS A 8 8.46 -10.37 -4.05
CA LYS A 8 9.28 -11.17 -3.12
C LYS A 8 10.45 -10.38 -2.58
N ASP A 9 11.17 -9.67 -3.45
CA ASP A 9 12.32 -8.86 -3.05
C ASP A 9 11.92 -7.73 -2.08
N VAL A 10 10.80 -7.03 -2.35
CA VAL A 10 10.29 -5.97 -1.47
C VAL A 10 9.86 -6.54 -0.12
N ASP A 11 9.17 -7.68 -0.11
CA ASP A 11 8.76 -8.36 1.11
C ASP A 11 9.97 -8.80 1.95
N GLU A 12 11.03 -9.30 1.31
CA GLU A 12 12.28 -9.66 1.98
C GLU A 12 12.98 -8.44 2.59
N LEU A 13 13.01 -7.31 1.88
CA LEU A 13 13.55 -6.07 2.42
C LEU A 13 12.77 -5.60 3.66
N ILE A 14 11.43 -5.71 3.65
CA ILE A 14 10.60 -5.38 4.80
C ILE A 14 10.88 -6.32 5.98
N LYS A 15 11.02 -7.62 5.74
CA LYS A 15 11.41 -8.61 6.78
C LYS A 15 12.75 -8.30 7.41
N LYS A 16 13.69 -7.75 6.63
CA LYS A 16 15.01 -7.29 7.09
C LYS A 16 15.01 -5.87 7.67
N ALA A 17 13.83 -5.26 7.87
CA ALA A 17 13.66 -3.88 8.32
C ALA A 17 14.32 -2.80 7.42
N ARG A 18 14.63 -3.13 6.16
CA ARG A 18 15.19 -2.21 5.16
C ARG A 18 14.06 -1.43 4.46
N TYR A 19 13.29 -0.69 5.24
CA TYR A 19 12.04 -0.08 4.77
C TYR A 19 12.23 0.98 3.69
N PHE A 20 13.28 1.80 3.78
CA PHE A 20 13.57 2.81 2.76
C PHE A 20 13.89 2.19 1.40
N GLU A 21 14.66 1.10 1.39
CA GLU A 21 14.98 0.37 0.16
C GLU A 21 13.77 -0.36 -0.40
N ALA A 22 12.96 -0.98 0.47
CA ALA A 22 11.69 -1.58 0.09
C ALA A 22 10.77 -0.55 -0.58
N GLN A 23 10.69 0.65 0.01
CA GLN A 23 9.89 1.75 -0.50
C GLN A 23 10.37 2.21 -1.87
N ASN A 24 11.67 2.49 -2.04
CA ASN A 24 12.23 2.92 -3.34
C ASN A 24 12.03 1.86 -4.42
N LYS A 25 12.28 0.58 -4.11
CA LYS A 25 12.12 -0.51 -5.07
C LYS A 25 10.66 -0.68 -5.51
N ALA A 26 9.72 -0.62 -4.55
CA ALA A 26 8.31 -0.68 -4.87
C ALA A 26 7.84 0.56 -5.66
N PHE A 27 8.33 1.75 -5.31
CA PHE A 27 8.02 2.99 -6.00
C PHE A 27 8.47 2.94 -7.47
N HIS A 28 9.73 2.58 -7.75
CA HIS A 28 10.23 2.50 -9.13
C HIS A 28 9.46 1.47 -9.95
N ALA A 29 9.21 0.29 -9.39
CA ALA A 29 8.42 -0.73 -10.09
C ALA A 29 6.99 -0.25 -10.43
N LEU A 30 6.36 0.50 -9.52
CA LEU A 30 5.03 1.08 -9.78
C LEU A 30 5.08 2.22 -10.80
N GLU A 31 6.10 3.09 -10.75
CA GLU A 31 6.30 4.14 -11.75
C GLU A 31 6.55 3.57 -13.15
N ASP A 32 7.36 2.52 -13.26
CA ASP A 32 7.65 1.86 -14.54
C ASP A 32 6.39 1.23 -15.15
N ILE A 33 5.51 0.70 -14.29
CA ILE A 33 4.20 0.18 -14.70
C ILE A 33 3.27 1.32 -15.13
N ASP A 34 3.33 2.50 -14.50
CA ASP A 34 2.42 3.60 -14.80
C ASP A 34 2.85 4.42 -16.04
N LYS A 35 4.16 4.53 -16.29
CA LYS A 35 4.74 5.27 -17.43
C LYS A 35 4.60 4.55 -18.77
N SER A 36 4.32 3.25 -18.76
CA SER A 36 4.25 2.48 -19.98
C SER A 36 2.80 2.43 -20.49
N GLU A 37 2.58 2.92 -21.72
CA GLU A 37 1.25 3.17 -22.31
C GLU A 37 0.69 1.95 -23.08
N LYS A 38 1.29 0.76 -22.94
CA LYS A 38 0.91 -0.43 -23.72
C LYS A 38 -0.30 -1.16 -23.13
N ASP A 39 -1.17 -1.71 -23.99
CA ASP A 39 -2.37 -2.49 -23.60
C ASP A 39 -2.06 -3.68 -22.66
N GLU A 40 -0.86 -4.25 -22.75
CA GLU A 40 -0.35 -5.32 -21.86
C GLU A 40 -0.38 -4.92 -20.36
N ILE A 41 -0.41 -3.63 -20.06
CA ILE A 41 -0.34 -3.11 -18.68
C ILE A 41 -1.68 -3.03 -18.00
N LYS A 42 -2.77 -2.91 -18.76
CA LYS A 42 -4.11 -2.96 -18.18
C LYS A 42 -4.33 -4.32 -17.50
N GLN A 43 -3.89 -5.40 -18.14
CA GLN A 43 -3.88 -6.75 -17.56
C GLN A 43 -2.92 -6.83 -16.36
N LYS A 44 -1.74 -6.19 -16.43
CA LYS A 44 -0.76 -6.17 -15.33
C LYS A 44 -1.28 -5.43 -14.09
N LYS A 45 -2.14 -4.41 -14.25
CA LYS A 45 -2.76 -3.66 -13.14
C LYS A 45 -3.89 -4.43 -12.43
N GLU A 46 -4.37 -5.51 -13.03
CA GLU A 46 -5.42 -6.37 -12.47
C GLU A 46 -4.85 -7.63 -11.78
N THR A 47 -3.53 -7.80 -11.74
CA THR A 47 -2.94 -8.99 -11.10
C THR A 47 -2.85 -8.87 -9.58
N PRO A 48 -2.95 -9.99 -8.84
CA PRO A 48 -2.73 -10.01 -7.39
C PRO A 48 -1.37 -9.47 -6.96
N GLU A 49 -0.31 -9.69 -7.77
CA GLU A 49 1.04 -9.18 -7.48
C GLU A 49 1.10 -7.66 -7.55
N PHE A 50 0.34 -7.04 -8.45
CA PHE A 50 0.28 -5.58 -8.54
C PHE A 50 -0.44 -4.98 -7.32
N LEU A 51 -1.56 -5.59 -6.90
CA LEU A 51 -2.22 -5.23 -5.65
C LEU A 51 -1.25 -5.38 -4.47
N ARG A 52 -0.57 -6.53 -4.38
CA ARG A 52 0.39 -6.81 -3.31
C ARG A 52 1.55 -5.82 -3.30
N LEU A 53 2.08 -5.46 -4.46
CA LEU A 53 3.16 -4.47 -4.57
C LEU A 53 2.71 -3.11 -4.02
N LYS A 54 1.48 -2.66 -4.31
CA LYS A 54 0.93 -1.43 -3.74
C LYS A 54 0.75 -1.51 -2.22
N GLN A 55 0.26 -2.63 -1.71
CA GLN A 55 0.14 -2.86 -0.26
C GLN A 55 1.52 -2.80 0.43
N LEU A 56 2.53 -3.46 -0.14
CA LEU A 56 3.90 -3.43 0.37
C LEU A 56 4.51 -2.03 0.30
N HIS A 57 4.28 -1.30 -0.79
CA HIS A 57 4.69 0.10 -0.90
C HIS A 57 4.07 0.96 0.20
N ALA A 58 2.75 0.87 0.41
CA ALA A 58 2.08 1.59 1.48
C ALA A 58 2.59 1.19 2.86
N SER A 59 2.79 -0.10 3.12
CA SER A 59 3.36 -0.61 4.37
C SER A 59 4.75 -0.03 4.63
N SER A 60 5.63 -0.02 3.62
CA SER A 60 6.97 0.57 3.72
C SER A 60 6.92 2.07 4.04
N LEU A 61 6.02 2.83 3.40
CA LEU A 61 5.79 4.25 3.69
C LEU A 61 5.34 4.50 5.13
N THR A 62 4.41 3.69 5.64
CA THR A 62 3.99 3.76 7.06
C THR A 62 5.16 3.47 8.00
N LYS A 63 6.02 2.48 7.69
CA LYS A 63 7.16 2.11 8.54
C LYS A 63 8.24 3.20 8.59
N ILE A 64 8.38 4.03 7.55
CA ILE A 64 9.29 5.19 7.54
C ILE A 64 8.63 6.49 7.99
N GLY A 65 7.39 6.44 8.50
CA GLY A 65 6.68 7.60 9.06
C GLY A 65 5.96 8.49 8.04
N VAL A 66 6.01 8.17 6.75
CA VAL A 66 5.37 8.96 5.67
C VAL A 66 3.93 8.49 5.44
N THR A 67 3.15 8.59 6.51
CA THR A 67 1.82 7.95 6.64
C THR A 67 0.77 8.59 5.74
N ASP A 68 0.89 9.88 5.42
CA ASP A 68 0.02 10.60 4.50
C ASP A 68 0.11 10.03 3.06
N LYS A 69 1.32 9.66 2.61
CA LYS A 69 1.51 9.01 1.31
C LYS A 69 0.94 7.60 1.29
N ALA A 70 1.08 6.85 2.38
CA ALA A 70 0.47 5.53 2.51
C ALA A 70 -1.06 5.61 2.38
N LEU A 71 -1.69 6.64 2.99
CA LEU A 71 -3.13 6.89 2.86
C LEU A 71 -3.55 7.12 1.41
N LYS A 72 -2.79 7.92 0.65
CA LYS A 72 -3.06 8.21 -0.77
C LYS A 72 -3.02 6.96 -1.65
N ILE A 73 -2.36 5.89 -1.21
CA ILE A 73 -2.32 4.60 -1.93
C ILE A 73 -3.47 3.68 -1.48
N LEU A 74 -3.65 3.51 -0.18
CA LEU A 74 -4.58 2.51 0.36
C LEU A 74 -6.04 2.93 0.25
N LYS A 75 -6.36 4.22 0.42
CA LYS A 75 -7.75 4.69 0.36
C LYS A 75 -8.38 4.44 -1.02
N PRO A 76 -7.74 4.76 -2.15
CA PRO A 76 -8.27 4.38 -3.46
C PRO A 76 -8.42 2.87 -3.64
N LEU A 77 -7.45 2.06 -3.19
CA LEU A 77 -7.54 0.59 -3.31
C LEU A 77 -8.77 0.04 -2.59
N TYR A 78 -8.97 0.47 -1.35
CA TYR A 78 -10.11 0.11 -0.52
C TYR A 78 -11.44 0.56 -1.15
N ASN A 79 -11.50 1.80 -1.64
CA ASN A 79 -12.70 2.34 -2.29
C ASN A 79 -13.04 1.66 -3.62
N SER A 80 -12.04 1.15 -4.35
CA SER A 80 -12.21 0.38 -5.58
C SER A 80 -12.63 -1.09 -5.33
N GLY A 81 -12.98 -1.45 -4.10
CA GLY A 81 -13.47 -2.79 -3.76
C GLY A 81 -12.40 -3.79 -3.29
N ASN A 82 -11.12 -3.39 -3.22
CA ASN A 82 -10.07 -4.24 -2.63
C ASN A 82 -10.11 -4.15 -1.11
N LYS A 83 -11.20 -4.65 -0.52
CA LYS A 83 -11.44 -4.66 0.93
C LYS A 83 -10.91 -5.93 1.61
N ASP A 84 -9.91 -6.56 1.01
CA ASP A 84 -9.27 -7.73 1.60
C ASP A 84 -8.65 -7.39 2.98
N ILE A 85 -8.45 -8.43 3.80
CA ILE A 85 -8.00 -8.30 5.19
C ILE A 85 -6.70 -7.48 5.27
N GLU A 86 -5.79 -7.64 4.32
CA GLU A 86 -4.50 -6.94 4.32
C GLU A 86 -4.70 -5.44 4.00
N THR A 87 -5.43 -5.10 2.94
CA THR A 87 -5.70 -3.70 2.58
C THR A 87 -6.43 -2.97 3.72
N SER A 88 -7.47 -3.61 4.27
CA SER A 88 -8.26 -3.06 5.38
C SER A 88 -7.40 -2.91 6.64
N GLY A 89 -6.58 -3.90 7.00
CA GLY A 89 -5.68 -3.84 8.15
C GLY A 89 -4.63 -2.73 8.02
N LEU A 90 -4.02 -2.58 6.85
CA LEU A 90 -3.06 -1.51 6.57
C LEU A 90 -3.72 -0.13 6.63
N LEU A 91 -4.91 0.03 6.03
CA LEU A 91 -5.63 1.30 6.03
C LEU A 91 -6.07 1.71 7.44
N GLY A 92 -6.61 0.77 8.21
CA GLY A 92 -6.96 0.99 9.61
C GLY A 92 -5.75 1.46 10.43
N ARG A 93 -4.59 0.80 10.26
CA ARG A 93 -3.33 1.23 10.90
C ARG A 93 -2.93 2.65 10.49
N VAL A 94 -2.96 2.97 9.19
CA VAL A 94 -2.62 4.30 8.67
C VAL A 94 -3.51 5.37 9.30
N TYR A 95 -4.82 5.15 9.37
CA TYR A 95 -5.73 6.07 10.02
C TYR A 95 -5.44 6.24 11.51
N LYS A 96 -5.16 5.15 12.23
CA LYS A 96 -4.76 5.20 13.64
C LYS A 96 -3.48 6.02 13.85
N ASP A 97 -2.47 5.83 13.01
CA ASP A 97 -1.20 6.56 13.10
C ASP A 97 -1.40 8.06 12.79
N LEU A 98 -2.25 8.40 11.80
CA LEU A 98 -2.62 9.79 11.53
C LEU A 98 -3.39 10.44 12.68
N TRP A 99 -4.32 9.72 13.31
CA TRP A 99 -5.02 10.22 14.49
C TRP A 99 -4.05 10.52 15.63
N LYS A 100 -3.12 9.60 15.93
CA LYS A 100 -2.10 9.82 16.97
C LYS A 100 -1.25 11.06 16.71
N ASN A 101 -0.94 11.34 15.46
CA ASN A 101 -0.08 12.47 15.08
C ASN A 101 -0.83 13.81 15.03
N THR A 102 -2.14 13.80 14.79
CA THR A 102 -2.91 15.02 14.50
C THR A 102 -4.01 15.34 15.53
N GLY A 103 -4.43 14.36 16.32
CA GLY A 103 -5.61 14.44 17.17
C GLY A 103 -6.94 14.48 16.41
N ASN A 104 -6.94 14.39 15.07
CA ASN A 104 -8.15 14.51 14.28
C ASN A 104 -9.05 13.27 14.43
N LEU A 105 -10.25 13.49 14.99
CA LEU A 105 -11.22 12.43 15.27
C LEU A 105 -11.77 11.75 14.01
N GLU A 106 -11.73 12.39 12.85
CA GLU A 106 -12.14 11.77 11.59
C GLU A 106 -11.25 10.58 11.22
N TYR A 107 -9.96 10.65 11.53
CA TYR A 107 -9.07 9.51 11.35
C TYR A 107 -9.34 8.38 12.35
N LEU A 108 -9.72 8.71 13.59
CA LEU A 108 -10.11 7.69 14.55
C LEU A 108 -11.38 6.95 14.09
N ARG A 109 -12.41 7.70 13.66
CA ARG A 109 -13.65 7.14 13.11
C ARG A 109 -13.36 6.24 11.90
N SER A 110 -12.60 6.77 10.94
CA SER A 110 -12.21 6.02 9.73
C SER A 110 -11.43 4.73 10.07
N SER A 111 -10.56 4.77 11.08
CA SER A 111 -9.85 3.58 11.56
C SER A 111 -10.81 2.50 12.06
N ILE A 112 -11.85 2.88 12.81
CA ILE A 112 -12.84 1.95 13.35
C ILE A 112 -13.71 1.38 12.22
N ASP A 113 -14.22 2.26 11.35
CA ASP A 113 -15.11 1.88 10.24
C ASP A 113 -14.46 0.87 9.29
N THR A 114 -13.12 0.95 9.13
CA THR A 114 -12.36 0.01 8.30
C THR A 114 -12.43 -1.44 8.83
N TYR A 115 -12.69 -1.64 10.13
CA TYR A 115 -12.87 -2.98 10.72
C TYR A 115 -14.33 -3.43 10.77
N LEU A 116 -15.28 -2.50 10.81
CA LEU A 116 -16.72 -2.81 10.89
C LEU A 116 -17.35 -3.16 9.53
N THR A 117 -16.61 -3.01 8.45
CA THR A 117 -17.06 -3.19 7.07
C THR A 117 -16.48 -4.43 6.39
N GLN A 118 -15.85 -5.32 7.17
CA GLN A 118 -15.29 -6.61 6.74
C GLN A 118 -16.32 -7.74 6.85
#